data_AF-A0A195F0U8-F1
#
_entry.id   AF-A0A195F0U8-F1
#
_cell.length_a   1.000
_cell.length_b   1.000
_cell.length_c   1.000
_cell.angle_alpha   90.00
_cell.angle_beta   90.00
_cell.angle_gamma   90.00
#
_symmetry.space_group_name_H-M   'P 1'
#
loop_
_entity.id
_entity.type
_entity.pdbx_description
1 polymer ?
#
loop_
_entity_poly.entity_id
_entity_poly.type
_entity_poly.pdbx_seq_one_letter_code
_entity_poly.pdbx_strand_id
1 'polypeptide(L)'
;MNIILNSLAKIDYFPKYVGRLWYLVSPKETTFEFLHEVPDYQQQIWMPFFLLLILEQIILRKKFRLNDQVTSLSHWMLHETIRIFSRGAEYYLYIVIYERFGREYTLPWNSLCTWYITFIVVDFCYYWAHRSNHEIHFLWAYHQVHHSSEEFNLAVGLRQSVLQHWCNSIIYLPLAFFIPPSHLIVHNQLNLIYQLWIHTTVIGDLGPFELIFNTPKHHRVHHGCNLYCLDKNYGGVLIIWDRLFGTFQEEQNEEIVYGLVVNVESFNAVYLQIFYLKNLIKKSISMNTWADKFAVFWKGPSWFPGGPRLGLDKFKIKVKPRTIYDPYISKIQKIYISVQFLMVLLNHYKLYKSQYYEVVRTGLHNIALFLCRSCLLEFFRFFWKSFWNWLSGSFLSIGNLDLRNVFRSVVLPFKFLHVRLSNAYYLVDLFYSLFVVIRSRIVPLPHEPVPPSNELLCKLFPGLQSPLVKTMKHHHHDLNDRSCTFSEDCHYYYWNPANRIVISVSSQLPQYSLNVQIPAVKSRTQCHDP
;
A
#
# COMPACT_ATOMS: atom_id res chain seq x y z
N MET A 1 -28.39 16.61 13.58
CA MET A 1 -29.01 17.73 12.84
C MET A 1 -27.98 18.67 12.20
N ASN A 2 -27.25 19.49 12.96
CA ASN A 2 -26.44 20.61 12.43
C ASN A 2 -25.37 20.21 11.39
N ILE A 3 -24.85 18.97 11.43
CA ILE A 3 -23.94 18.45 10.41
C ILE A 3 -24.62 18.35 9.04
N ILE A 4 -25.90 17.97 8.99
CA ILE A 4 -26.70 17.89 7.75
C ILE A 4 -27.06 19.32 7.31
N LEU A 5 -27.52 20.18 8.23
CA LEU A 5 -27.91 21.56 7.91
C LEU A 5 -26.74 22.38 7.32
N ASN A 6 -25.53 22.28 7.88
CA ASN A 6 -24.35 22.95 7.31
C ASN A 6 -23.83 22.31 6.00
N SER A 7 -24.30 21.12 5.64
CA SER A 7 -24.09 20.52 4.31
C SER A 7 -25.16 20.96 3.31
N LEU A 8 -26.42 21.12 3.75
CA LEU A 8 -27.52 21.69 2.95
C LEU A 8 -27.24 23.16 2.60
N ALA A 9 -26.62 23.92 3.50
CA ALA A 9 -26.13 25.29 3.24
C ALA A 9 -25.01 25.40 2.17
N LYS A 10 -24.65 24.29 1.49
CA LYS A 10 -23.74 24.25 0.34
C LYS A 10 -24.38 23.72 -0.94
N ILE A 11 -25.71 23.57 -0.99
CA ILE A 11 -26.44 23.05 -2.17
C ILE A 11 -26.10 23.84 -3.44
N ASP A 12 -26.04 25.17 -3.38
CA ASP A 12 -25.75 26.02 -4.55
C ASP A 12 -24.35 25.78 -5.15
N TYR A 13 -23.42 25.26 -4.34
CA TYR A 13 -22.08 24.87 -4.77
C TYR A 13 -21.99 23.39 -5.20
N PHE A 14 -23.00 22.57 -4.91
CA PHE A 14 -22.98 21.13 -5.25
C PHE A 14 -22.80 20.88 -6.76
N PRO A 15 -23.46 21.60 -7.69
CA PRO A 15 -23.18 21.46 -9.13
C PRO A 15 -21.72 21.77 -9.51
N LYS A 16 -21.11 22.80 -8.88
CA LYS A 16 -19.68 23.12 -9.09
C LYS A 16 -18.75 22.06 -8.51
N TYR A 17 -19.14 21.40 -7.42
CA TYR A 17 -18.38 20.30 -6.82
C TYR A 17 -18.51 19.02 -7.65
N VAL A 18 -19.69 18.75 -8.22
CA VAL A 18 -19.91 17.67 -9.19
C VAL A 18 -19.07 17.89 -10.45
N GLY A 19 -19.11 19.08 -11.07
CA GLY A 19 -18.36 19.37 -12.30
C GLY A 19 -16.85 19.13 -12.19
N ARG A 20 -16.24 19.42 -11.03
CA ARG A 20 -14.81 19.19 -10.77
C ARG A 20 -14.36 17.74 -10.91
N LEU A 21 -15.25 16.77 -10.66
CA LEU A 21 -14.96 15.35 -10.88
C LEU A 21 -14.62 15.03 -12.34
N TRP A 22 -15.05 15.87 -13.29
CA TRP A 22 -14.73 15.76 -14.73
C TRP A 22 -13.87 16.93 -15.23
N TYR A 23 -13.12 17.60 -14.35
CA TYR A 23 -12.34 18.82 -14.68
C TYR A 23 -13.20 20.01 -15.19
N LEU A 24 -14.52 19.97 -15.05
CA LEU A 24 -15.42 21.02 -15.54
C LEU A 24 -15.41 22.22 -14.59
N VAL A 25 -14.44 23.12 -14.81
CA VAL A 25 -14.21 24.34 -14.02
C VAL A 25 -14.05 25.57 -14.92
N SER A 26 -14.35 26.74 -14.35
CA SER A 26 -13.99 28.02 -14.98
C SER A 26 -12.52 28.36 -14.65
N PRO A 27 -11.68 28.67 -15.64
CA PRO A 27 -10.34 29.21 -15.40
C PRO A 27 -10.37 30.43 -14.46
N LYS A 28 -11.32 31.35 -14.66
CA LYS A 28 -11.50 32.53 -13.79
C LYS A 28 -11.81 32.21 -12.31
N GLU A 29 -12.36 31.03 -12.01
CA GLU A 29 -12.61 30.57 -10.63
C GLU A 29 -11.52 29.62 -10.10
N THR A 30 -10.47 29.40 -10.88
CA THR A 30 -9.36 28.47 -10.57
C THR A 30 -7.98 29.07 -10.88
N THR A 31 -7.91 30.39 -11.08
CA THR A 31 -6.68 31.16 -11.31
C THR A 31 -6.43 32.06 -10.10
N PHE A 32 -5.24 31.97 -9.50
CA PHE A 32 -4.85 32.70 -8.29
C PHE A 32 -3.42 33.21 -8.39
N GLU A 33 -3.13 34.35 -7.76
CA GLU A 33 -1.77 34.88 -7.65
C GLU A 33 -1.00 34.13 -6.56
N PHE A 34 -1.61 33.98 -5.38
CA PHE A 34 -0.94 33.45 -4.19
C PHE A 34 -1.42 32.06 -3.82
N LEU A 35 -0.49 31.22 -3.34
CA LEU A 35 -0.80 29.84 -2.96
C LEU A 35 -1.85 29.71 -1.84
N HIS A 36 -1.89 30.66 -0.90
CA HIS A 36 -2.84 30.61 0.22
C HIS A 36 -4.30 30.87 -0.20
N GLU A 37 -4.53 31.38 -1.41
CA GLU A 37 -5.87 31.56 -1.99
C GLU A 37 -6.42 30.25 -2.58
N VAL A 38 -5.54 29.32 -2.96
CA VAL A 38 -5.90 28.08 -3.67
C VAL A 38 -6.75 27.17 -2.76
N PRO A 39 -8.02 26.91 -3.12
CA PRO A 39 -8.89 26.07 -2.30
C PRO A 39 -8.46 24.60 -2.28
N ASP A 40 -8.84 23.88 -1.22
CA ASP A 40 -8.77 22.42 -1.22
C ASP A 40 -9.92 21.85 -2.07
N TYR A 41 -9.63 21.54 -3.34
CA TYR A 41 -10.62 20.98 -4.25
C TYR A 41 -10.95 19.52 -3.90
N GLN A 42 -10.01 18.76 -3.33
CA GLN A 42 -10.23 17.38 -2.91
C GLN A 42 -11.28 17.30 -1.79
N GLN A 43 -11.15 18.15 -0.76
CA GLN A 43 -12.13 18.31 0.30
C GLN A 43 -13.52 18.68 -0.22
N GLN A 44 -13.60 19.44 -1.32
CA GLN A 44 -14.86 19.91 -1.90
C GLN A 44 -15.58 18.81 -2.71
N ILE A 45 -14.86 17.84 -3.29
CA ILE A 45 -15.48 16.76 -4.08
C ILE A 45 -15.86 15.51 -3.27
N TRP A 46 -15.46 15.38 -2.00
CA TRP A 46 -15.75 14.15 -1.23
C TRP A 46 -17.26 13.85 -1.10
N MET A 47 -18.11 14.88 -0.94
CA MET A 47 -19.56 14.65 -0.85
C MET A 47 -20.18 14.09 -2.14
N PRO A 48 -20.05 14.73 -3.33
CA PRO A 48 -20.54 14.13 -4.56
C PRO A 48 -19.83 12.81 -4.90
N PHE A 49 -18.54 12.65 -4.59
CA PHE A 49 -17.84 11.39 -4.84
C PHE A 49 -18.40 10.21 -4.03
N PHE A 50 -18.65 10.38 -2.72
CA PHE A 50 -19.27 9.31 -1.92
C PHE A 50 -20.71 9.01 -2.35
N LEU A 51 -21.44 9.98 -2.91
CA LEU A 51 -22.75 9.73 -3.53
C LEU A 51 -22.63 8.90 -4.82
N LEU A 52 -21.63 9.17 -5.67
CA LEU A 52 -21.35 8.34 -6.85
C LEU A 52 -20.94 6.92 -6.47
N LEU A 53 -20.12 6.74 -5.42
CA LEU A 53 -19.73 5.43 -4.89
C LEU A 53 -20.97 4.65 -4.43
N ILE A 54 -21.88 5.26 -3.69
CA ILE A 54 -23.15 4.63 -3.28
C ILE A 54 -24.01 4.27 -4.50
N LEU A 55 -24.13 5.17 -5.48
CA LEU A 55 -24.88 4.95 -6.72
C LEU A 55 -24.30 3.79 -7.54
N GLU A 56 -22.98 3.70 -7.68
CA GLU A 56 -22.30 2.61 -8.37
C GLU A 56 -22.61 1.25 -7.71
N GLN A 57 -22.54 1.16 -6.38
CA GLN A 57 -22.86 -0.09 -5.68
C GLN A 57 -24.33 -0.51 -5.86
N ILE A 58 -25.26 0.46 -5.96
CA ILE A 58 -26.68 0.20 -6.28
C ILE A 58 -26.86 -0.28 -7.72
N ILE A 59 -26.11 0.27 -8.69
CA ILE A 59 -26.16 -0.11 -10.10
C ILE A 59 -25.53 -1.49 -10.34
N LEU A 60 -24.34 -1.74 -9.78
CA LEU A 60 -23.59 -2.97 -9.99
C LEU A 60 -24.33 -4.22 -9.48
N ARG A 61 -25.09 -4.10 -8.38
CA ARG A 61 -25.82 -5.21 -7.71
C ARG A 61 -24.97 -6.44 -7.36
N LYS A 62 -23.63 -6.30 -7.41
CA LYS A 62 -22.65 -7.35 -7.10
C LYS A 62 -22.64 -7.65 -5.58
N LYS A 63 -22.12 -8.82 -5.21
CA LYS A 63 -21.94 -9.23 -3.81
C LYS A 63 -20.96 -8.27 -3.09
N PHE A 64 -21.48 -7.37 -2.26
CA PHE A 64 -20.70 -6.36 -1.54
C PHE A 64 -19.63 -6.96 -0.61
N ARG A 65 -18.35 -6.82 -0.97
CA ARG A 65 -17.19 -7.23 -0.16
C ARG A 65 -16.74 -6.11 0.78
N LEU A 66 -17.41 -6.05 1.94
CA LEU A 66 -17.12 -5.13 3.05
C LEU A 66 -15.63 -5.06 3.41
N ASN A 67 -14.94 -6.20 3.35
CA ASN A 67 -13.49 -6.36 3.52
C ASN A 67 -12.66 -5.50 2.55
N ASP A 68 -12.92 -5.57 1.25
CA ASP A 68 -12.15 -4.80 0.27
C ASP A 68 -12.50 -3.30 0.34
N GLN A 69 -13.79 -3.00 0.43
CA GLN A 69 -14.35 -1.64 0.55
C GLN A 69 -13.79 -0.90 1.78
N VAL A 70 -13.84 -1.52 2.97
CA VAL A 70 -13.24 -0.94 4.19
C VAL A 70 -11.72 -0.83 4.08
N THR A 71 -11.05 -1.71 3.34
CA THR A 71 -9.60 -1.63 3.12
C THR A 71 -9.26 -0.41 2.26
N SER A 72 -9.88 -0.25 1.09
CA SER A 72 -9.66 0.89 0.20
C SER A 72 -9.98 2.23 0.88
N LEU A 73 -11.07 2.31 1.64
CA LEU A 73 -11.39 3.50 2.45
C LEU A 73 -10.39 3.73 3.61
N SER A 74 -9.85 2.66 4.22
CA SER A 74 -8.79 2.77 5.23
C SER A 74 -7.49 3.35 4.63
N HIS A 75 -7.17 3.00 3.38
CA HIS A 75 -6.04 3.56 2.65
C HIS A 75 -6.20 5.07 2.39
N TRP A 76 -7.37 5.52 1.91
CA TRP A 76 -7.66 6.96 1.79
C TRP A 76 -7.56 7.68 3.13
N MET A 77 -8.20 7.18 4.19
CA MET A 77 -8.12 7.82 5.51
C MET A 77 -6.69 7.91 6.05
N LEU A 78 -5.85 6.91 5.80
CA LEU A 78 -4.44 6.91 6.22
C LEU A 78 -3.61 7.92 5.40
N HIS A 79 -3.74 7.88 4.07
CA HIS A 79 -3.12 8.84 3.14
C HIS A 79 -3.52 10.28 3.49
N GLU A 80 -4.82 10.53 3.65
CA GLU A 80 -5.39 11.85 3.89
C GLU A 80 -5.06 12.38 5.28
N THR A 81 -4.99 11.51 6.31
CA THR A 81 -4.47 11.92 7.62
C THR A 81 -3.04 12.44 7.50
N ILE A 82 -2.19 11.76 6.72
CA ILE A 82 -0.81 12.20 6.47
C ILE A 82 -0.77 13.46 5.59
N ARG A 83 -1.56 13.57 4.53
CA ARG A 83 -1.68 14.78 3.69
C ARG A 83 -2.07 16.02 4.52
N ILE A 84 -2.96 15.86 5.50
CA ILE A 84 -3.33 16.94 6.41
C ILE A 84 -2.15 17.37 7.31
N PHE A 85 -1.34 16.42 7.79
CA PHE A 85 -0.11 16.71 8.55
C PHE A 85 0.98 17.39 7.71
N SER A 86 1.17 16.97 6.46
CA SER A 86 2.26 17.39 5.59
C SER A 86 1.86 18.41 4.53
N ARG A 87 0.67 19.00 4.64
CA ARG A 87 0.05 19.87 3.64
C ARG A 87 1.03 20.95 3.17
N GLY A 88 1.38 20.93 1.89
CA GLY A 88 2.30 21.91 1.30
C GLY A 88 3.80 21.61 1.49
N ALA A 89 4.19 20.75 2.42
CA ALA A 89 5.59 20.31 2.55
C ALA A 89 6.05 19.50 1.32
N GLU A 90 5.13 18.75 0.71
CA GLU A 90 5.32 18.06 -0.57
C GLU A 90 5.64 19.00 -1.75
N TYR A 91 5.22 20.28 -1.65
CA TYR A 91 5.48 21.35 -2.62
C TYR A 91 6.57 22.33 -2.16
N TYR A 92 7.13 22.19 -0.95
CA TYR A 92 8.11 23.14 -0.41
C TYR A 92 9.35 23.27 -1.29
N LEU A 93 9.88 22.15 -1.79
CA LEU A 93 11.03 22.15 -2.70
C LEU A 93 10.71 22.83 -4.05
N TYR A 94 9.48 22.65 -4.57
CA TYR A 94 9.02 23.35 -5.77
C TYR A 94 9.00 24.87 -5.56
N ILE A 95 8.44 25.33 -4.43
CA ILE A 95 8.35 26.75 -4.08
C ILE A 95 9.75 27.35 -3.90
N VAL A 96 10.68 26.64 -3.25
CA VAL A 96 12.08 27.10 -3.07
C VAL A 96 12.82 27.22 -4.40
N ILE A 97 12.58 26.33 -5.37
CA ILE A 97 13.15 26.44 -6.73
C ILE A 97 12.49 27.62 -7.47
N TYR A 98 11.17 27.76 -7.38
CA TYR A 98 10.42 28.83 -8.03
C TYR A 98 10.87 30.22 -7.55
N GLU A 99 10.87 30.47 -6.25
CA GLU A 99 11.27 31.77 -5.68
C GLU A 99 12.73 32.14 -5.93
N ARG A 100 13.61 31.14 -6.15
CA ARG A 100 15.04 31.36 -6.41
C ARG A 100 15.40 31.47 -7.90
N PHE A 101 14.69 30.76 -8.78
CA PHE A 101 15.10 30.59 -10.18
C PHE A 101 13.97 30.79 -11.21
N GLY A 102 12.71 30.56 -10.84
CA GLY A 102 11.58 30.64 -11.78
C GLY A 102 10.85 31.97 -11.79
N ARG A 103 10.88 32.72 -10.68
CA ARG A 103 10.09 33.94 -10.48
C ARG A 103 10.34 35.05 -11.51
N GLU A 104 11.54 35.12 -12.09
CA GLU A 104 11.87 36.08 -13.17
C GLU A 104 11.38 35.64 -14.56
N TYR A 105 11.20 34.33 -14.78
CA TYR A 105 10.85 33.72 -16.07
C TYR A 105 9.44 33.11 -16.06
N THR A 106 8.65 33.44 -15.04
CA THR A 106 7.33 32.84 -14.79
C THR A 106 6.28 33.30 -15.80
N LEU A 107 5.41 32.38 -16.22
CA LEU A 107 4.26 32.70 -17.04
C LEU A 107 3.26 33.56 -16.22
N PRO A 108 2.64 34.61 -16.81
CA PRO A 108 1.76 35.51 -16.06
C PRO A 108 0.60 34.75 -15.41
N TRP A 109 0.46 34.89 -14.09
CA TRP A 109 -0.53 34.14 -13.31
C TRP A 109 -1.98 34.48 -13.71
N ASN A 110 -2.24 35.68 -14.25
CA ASN A 110 -3.56 36.12 -14.66
C ASN A 110 -3.92 35.74 -16.12
N SER A 111 -3.06 35.00 -16.82
CA SER A 111 -3.24 34.65 -18.23
C SER A 111 -3.98 33.32 -18.42
N LEU A 112 -5.04 33.35 -19.23
CA LEU A 112 -5.75 32.16 -19.68
C LEU A 112 -4.83 31.17 -20.42
N CYS A 113 -3.78 31.66 -21.09
CA CYS A 113 -2.79 30.82 -21.74
C CYS A 113 -1.95 30.04 -20.70
N THR A 114 -1.55 30.68 -19.60
CA THR A 114 -0.85 30.02 -18.49
C THR A 114 -1.67 28.89 -17.89
N TRP A 115 -2.99 29.09 -17.75
CA TRP A 115 -3.92 28.06 -17.26
C TRP A 115 -3.95 26.83 -18.19
N TYR A 116 -4.17 27.02 -19.49
CA TYR A 116 -4.19 25.88 -20.43
C TYR A 116 -2.82 25.21 -20.62
N ILE A 117 -1.72 25.98 -20.64
CA ILE A 117 -0.37 25.42 -20.64
C ILE A 117 -0.15 24.57 -19.38
N THR A 118 -0.51 25.09 -18.20
CA THR A 118 -0.32 24.36 -16.93
C THR A 118 -1.13 23.07 -16.91
N PHE A 119 -2.38 23.07 -17.37
CA PHE A 119 -3.18 21.86 -17.53
C PHE A 119 -2.43 20.77 -18.32
N ILE A 120 -1.91 21.13 -19.51
CA ILE A 120 -1.22 20.19 -20.40
C ILE A 120 0.10 19.70 -19.78
N VAL A 121 0.95 20.59 -19.24
CA VAL A 121 2.26 20.16 -18.69
C VAL A 121 2.12 19.41 -17.36
N VAL A 122 1.10 19.68 -16.55
CA VAL A 122 0.83 18.93 -15.32
C VAL A 122 0.30 17.53 -15.64
N ASP A 123 -0.55 17.36 -16.65
CA ASP A 123 -1.00 16.03 -17.08
C ASP A 123 0.13 15.22 -17.78
N PHE A 124 1.02 15.89 -18.51
CA PHE A 124 2.24 15.30 -19.03
C PHE A 124 3.19 14.83 -17.92
N CYS A 125 3.43 15.66 -16.89
CA CYS A 125 4.18 15.25 -15.70
C CYS A 125 3.47 14.12 -14.93
N TYR A 126 2.13 14.08 -14.93
CA TYR A 126 1.39 12.95 -14.36
C TYR A 126 1.65 11.66 -15.14
N TYR A 127 1.54 11.66 -16.47
CA TYR A 127 1.85 10.49 -17.31
C TYR A 127 3.25 9.94 -16.99
N TRP A 128 4.27 10.80 -16.92
CA TRP A 128 5.64 10.36 -16.63
C TRP A 128 5.83 9.86 -15.19
N ALA A 129 5.18 10.48 -14.22
CA ALA A 129 5.17 9.98 -12.85
C ALA A 129 4.47 8.61 -12.76
N HIS A 130 3.31 8.44 -13.39
CA HIS A 130 2.52 7.22 -13.36
C HIS A 130 3.21 6.06 -14.10
N ARG A 131 3.77 6.32 -15.29
CA ARG A 131 4.65 5.40 -16.01
C ARG A 131 5.85 4.98 -15.17
N SER A 132 6.50 5.92 -14.47
CA SER A 132 7.60 5.62 -13.56
C SER A 132 7.16 4.75 -12.37
N ASN A 133 5.92 4.91 -11.89
CA ASN A 133 5.37 4.07 -10.82
C ASN A 133 5.19 2.59 -11.20
N HIS A 134 5.11 2.25 -12.49
CA HIS A 134 5.14 0.86 -12.95
C HIS A 134 6.55 0.43 -13.37
N GLU A 135 7.24 1.25 -14.17
CA GLU A 135 8.52 0.89 -14.78
C GLU A 135 9.76 1.02 -13.84
N ILE A 136 9.60 1.51 -12.61
CA ILE A 136 10.66 1.59 -11.59
C ILE A 136 10.23 0.82 -10.34
N HIS A 137 10.92 -0.27 -10.05
CA HIS A 137 10.52 -1.25 -9.03
C HIS A 137 10.46 -0.70 -7.59
N PHE A 138 11.22 0.36 -7.28
CA PHE A 138 11.06 1.12 -6.03
C PHE A 138 9.74 1.88 -5.94
N LEU A 139 9.32 2.55 -7.02
CA LEU A 139 8.07 3.30 -7.04
C LEU A 139 6.87 2.35 -7.07
N TRP A 140 6.98 1.26 -7.83
CA TRP A 140 6.00 0.17 -7.85
C TRP A 140 5.77 -0.44 -6.45
N ALA A 141 6.77 -0.49 -5.57
CA ALA A 141 6.61 -1.00 -4.21
C ALA A 141 5.57 -0.22 -3.37
N TYR A 142 5.31 1.04 -3.73
CA TYR A 142 4.25 1.87 -3.15
C TYR A 142 3.00 1.85 -4.03
N HIS A 143 3.14 2.03 -5.34
CA HIS A 143 2.00 2.13 -6.25
C HIS A 143 1.19 0.82 -6.38
N GLN A 144 1.81 -0.35 -6.15
CA GLN A 144 1.11 -1.64 -6.01
C GLN A 144 -0.03 -1.62 -4.99
N VAL A 145 0.00 -0.71 -4.00
CA VAL A 145 -1.12 -0.51 -3.07
C VAL A 145 -2.41 -0.20 -3.83
N HIS A 146 -2.33 0.61 -4.88
CA HIS A 146 -3.46 0.97 -5.74
C HIS A 146 -4.00 -0.24 -6.51
N HIS A 147 -3.09 -1.03 -7.08
CA HIS A 147 -3.37 -2.23 -7.86
C HIS A 147 -3.65 -3.49 -7.01
N SER A 148 -3.74 -3.37 -5.67
CA SER A 148 -3.91 -4.50 -4.77
C SER A 148 -5.36 -4.96 -4.55
N SER A 149 -6.37 -4.28 -5.11
CA SER A 149 -7.76 -4.76 -5.05
C SER A 149 -8.03 -5.77 -6.15
N GLU A 150 -8.72 -6.86 -5.80
CA GLU A 150 -9.28 -7.81 -6.76
C GLU A 150 -10.62 -7.35 -7.35
N GLU A 151 -11.07 -6.15 -6.99
CA GLU A 151 -12.26 -5.52 -7.56
C GLU A 151 -11.86 -4.31 -8.40
N PHE A 152 -12.76 -3.89 -9.29
CA PHE A 152 -12.66 -2.60 -9.97
C PHE A 152 -13.97 -1.84 -9.84
N ASN A 153 -13.94 -0.81 -8.99
CA ASN A 153 -15.05 0.04 -8.56
C ASN A 153 -14.50 1.33 -7.94
N LEU A 154 -15.35 2.34 -7.71
CA LEU A 154 -14.91 3.70 -7.36
C LEU A 154 -14.09 3.75 -6.06
N ALA A 155 -14.29 2.82 -5.13
CA ALA A 155 -13.48 2.76 -3.91
C ALA A 155 -12.00 2.45 -4.20
N VAL A 156 -11.65 1.80 -5.33
CA VAL A 156 -10.26 1.52 -5.71
C VAL A 156 -9.48 2.81 -5.99
N GLY A 157 -10.14 3.85 -6.53
CA GLY A 157 -9.58 5.20 -6.68
C GLY A 157 -9.02 5.77 -5.37
N LEU A 158 -9.68 5.46 -4.25
CA LEU A 158 -9.30 5.85 -2.90
C LEU A 158 -8.16 5.01 -2.30
N ARG A 159 -7.83 3.85 -2.86
CA ARG A 159 -6.75 2.99 -2.36
C ARG A 159 -5.39 3.52 -2.78
N GLN A 160 -4.80 4.44 -2.00
CA GLN A 160 -3.50 5.06 -2.31
C GLN A 160 -2.40 4.70 -1.30
N SER A 161 -1.13 4.81 -1.74
CA SER A 161 0.02 4.70 -0.84
C SER A 161 0.41 6.05 -0.24
N VAL A 162 0.79 6.05 1.04
CA VAL A 162 1.16 7.26 1.80
C VAL A 162 2.43 7.95 1.30
N LEU A 163 3.26 7.26 0.52
CA LEU A 163 4.51 7.79 -0.06
C LEU A 163 4.38 8.16 -1.56
N GLN A 164 3.31 7.76 -2.24
CA GLN A 164 3.19 7.91 -3.69
C GLN A 164 3.24 9.38 -4.15
N HIS A 165 2.54 10.29 -3.45
CA HIS A 165 2.56 11.71 -3.78
C HIS A 165 3.96 12.33 -3.59
N TRP A 166 4.66 11.97 -2.51
CA TRP A 166 6.03 12.42 -2.21
C TRP A 166 7.07 11.96 -3.22
N CYS A 167 6.99 10.70 -3.66
CA CYS A 167 7.88 10.19 -4.69
C CYS A 167 7.59 10.84 -6.06
N ASN A 168 6.33 11.18 -6.33
CA ASN A 168 5.91 11.78 -7.60
C ASN A 168 6.22 13.27 -7.71
N SER A 169 6.28 14.03 -6.60
CA SER A 169 6.46 15.49 -6.64
C SER A 169 7.77 15.92 -7.34
N ILE A 170 8.80 15.06 -7.30
CA ILE A 170 10.09 15.25 -7.98
C ILE A 170 9.92 15.46 -9.50
N ILE A 171 8.95 14.78 -10.13
CA ILE A 171 8.70 14.87 -11.58
C ILE A 171 8.15 16.24 -12.01
N TYR A 172 7.58 17.01 -11.07
CA TYR A 172 7.02 18.34 -11.34
C TYR A 172 8.05 19.47 -11.13
N LEU A 173 9.19 19.21 -10.47
CA LEU A 173 10.20 20.24 -10.18
C LEU A 173 10.71 21.01 -11.41
N PRO A 174 10.85 20.44 -12.63
CA PRO A 174 11.21 21.21 -13.81
C PRO A 174 10.21 22.31 -14.20
N LEU A 175 8.94 22.20 -13.79
CA LEU A 175 7.94 23.25 -14.03
C LEU A 175 8.17 24.48 -13.13
N ALA A 176 8.92 24.35 -12.03
CA ALA A 176 9.20 25.43 -11.09
C ALA A 176 10.01 26.58 -11.70
N PHE A 177 10.61 26.40 -12.87
CA PHE A 177 11.32 27.46 -13.59
C PHE A 177 10.40 28.40 -14.38
N PHE A 178 9.10 28.07 -14.56
CA PHE A 178 8.19 28.88 -15.38
C PHE A 178 6.69 28.81 -15.03
N ILE A 179 6.24 27.87 -14.19
CA ILE A 179 4.83 27.73 -13.77
C ILE A 179 4.63 28.24 -12.32
N PRO A 180 3.72 29.20 -12.07
CA PRO A 180 3.37 29.66 -10.73
C PRO A 180 2.94 28.49 -9.80
N PRO A 181 3.40 28.44 -8.53
CA PRO A 181 3.01 27.38 -7.59
C PRO A 181 1.50 27.26 -7.36
N SER A 182 0.77 28.38 -7.46
CA SER A 182 -0.70 28.39 -7.40
C SER A 182 -1.31 27.53 -8.51
N HIS A 183 -0.82 27.69 -9.75
CA HIS A 183 -1.31 26.98 -10.92
C HIS A 183 -0.96 25.49 -10.86
N LEU A 184 0.27 25.13 -10.48
CA LEU A 184 0.64 23.72 -10.25
C LEU A 184 -0.38 23.06 -9.30
N ILE A 185 -0.68 23.68 -8.17
CA ILE A 185 -1.46 23.07 -7.09
C ILE A 185 -2.98 23.09 -7.38
N VAL A 186 -3.46 24.02 -8.21
CA VAL A 186 -4.79 23.91 -8.85
C VAL A 186 -4.83 22.68 -9.76
N HIS A 187 -3.94 22.62 -10.76
CA HIS A 187 -4.03 21.64 -11.83
C HIS A 187 -3.70 20.21 -11.38
N ASN A 188 -2.79 20.04 -10.42
CA ASN A 188 -2.45 18.76 -9.81
C ASN A 188 -3.64 18.19 -9.01
N GLN A 189 -4.30 19.03 -8.19
CA GLN A 189 -5.53 18.62 -7.50
C GLN A 189 -6.62 18.18 -8.48
N LEU A 190 -6.90 18.98 -9.51
CA LEU A 190 -7.95 18.67 -10.50
C LEU A 190 -7.61 17.42 -11.33
N ASN A 191 -6.33 17.16 -11.60
CA ASN A 191 -5.87 15.95 -12.29
C ASN A 191 -6.12 14.68 -11.45
N LEU A 192 -5.75 14.71 -10.17
CA LEU A 192 -6.01 13.62 -9.23
C LEU A 192 -7.51 13.40 -8.99
N ILE A 193 -8.31 14.47 -9.00
CA ILE A 193 -9.77 14.43 -8.85
C ILE A 193 -10.44 13.79 -10.08
N TYR A 194 -10.00 14.13 -11.30
CA TYR A 194 -10.50 13.51 -12.52
C TYR A 194 -10.28 11.99 -12.51
N GLN A 195 -9.15 11.53 -12.01
CA GLN A 195 -8.85 10.10 -11.95
C GLN A 195 -9.73 9.31 -10.97
N LEU A 196 -10.60 9.94 -10.19
CA LEU A 196 -11.51 9.23 -9.28
C LEU A 196 -12.70 8.56 -9.99
N TRP A 197 -13.23 9.15 -11.07
CA TRP A 197 -14.45 8.62 -11.72
C TRP A 197 -14.17 7.49 -12.72
N ILE A 198 -12.92 7.37 -13.19
CA ILE A 198 -12.51 6.34 -14.17
C ILE A 198 -12.37 4.94 -13.54
N HIS A 199 -12.34 4.81 -12.21
CA HIS A 199 -12.36 3.52 -11.51
C HIS A 199 -13.76 2.89 -11.51
N THR A 200 -14.30 2.45 -12.66
CA THR A 200 -15.60 1.76 -12.68
C THR A 200 -15.75 0.68 -13.75
N THR A 201 -16.57 -0.33 -13.43
CA THR A 201 -17.10 -1.33 -14.39
C THR A 201 -18.52 -1.00 -14.89
N VAL A 202 -19.12 0.14 -14.49
CA VAL A 202 -20.48 0.54 -14.91
C VAL A 202 -20.51 1.19 -16.30
N ILE A 203 -19.48 1.97 -16.64
CA ILE A 203 -19.41 2.72 -17.90
C ILE A 203 -18.60 1.88 -18.90
N GLY A 204 -19.23 1.49 -20.02
CA GLY A 204 -18.64 0.67 -21.07
C GLY A 204 -17.63 1.44 -21.93
N ASP A 205 -18.11 1.92 -23.09
CA ASP A 205 -17.36 2.61 -24.14
C ASP A 205 -17.91 4.05 -24.30
N LEU A 206 -17.03 5.04 -24.53
CA LEU A 206 -17.39 6.46 -24.71
C LEU A 206 -17.11 7.01 -26.14
N GLY A 207 -16.84 6.13 -27.10
CA GLY A 207 -16.68 6.46 -28.51
C GLY A 207 -15.52 7.44 -28.78
N PRO A 208 -15.71 8.46 -29.65
CA PRO A 208 -14.64 9.40 -30.00
C PRO A 208 -13.99 10.15 -28.82
N PHE A 209 -14.66 10.23 -27.65
CA PHE A 209 -14.09 10.79 -26.42
C PHE A 209 -12.82 10.03 -25.98
N GLU A 210 -12.79 8.71 -26.24
CA GLU A 210 -11.68 7.81 -25.92
C GLU A 210 -10.43 8.08 -26.77
N LEU A 211 -10.50 8.89 -27.83
CA LEU A 211 -9.32 9.28 -28.60
C LEU A 211 -8.42 10.24 -27.81
N ILE A 212 -9.01 11.09 -26.96
CA ILE A 212 -8.34 12.21 -26.28
C ILE A 212 -8.22 11.97 -24.76
N PHE A 213 -9.29 11.51 -24.12
CA PHE A 213 -9.38 11.44 -22.66
C PHE A 213 -9.13 10.03 -22.11
N ASN A 214 -8.58 9.95 -20.89
CA ASN A 214 -8.61 8.69 -20.14
C ASN A 214 -10.06 8.42 -19.68
N THR A 215 -10.48 7.15 -19.77
CA THR A 215 -11.86 6.69 -19.57
C THR A 215 -11.88 5.39 -18.78
N PRO A 216 -13.03 4.96 -18.23
CA PRO A 216 -13.16 3.68 -17.54
C PRO A 216 -12.68 2.47 -18.35
N LYS A 217 -12.82 2.48 -19.68
CA LYS A 217 -12.33 1.42 -20.58
C LYS A 217 -10.80 1.33 -20.58
N HIS A 218 -10.10 2.45 -20.77
CA HIS A 218 -8.65 2.49 -20.67
C HIS A 218 -8.14 2.13 -19.26
N HIS A 219 -8.86 2.59 -18.22
CA HIS A 219 -8.43 2.41 -16.84
C HIS A 219 -8.70 1.01 -16.28
N ARG A 220 -9.71 0.29 -16.81
CA ARG A 220 -9.88 -1.16 -16.60
C ARG A 220 -8.64 -1.93 -17.08
N VAL A 221 -8.17 -1.64 -18.29
CA VAL A 221 -6.94 -2.24 -18.84
C VAL A 221 -5.73 -1.88 -17.96
N HIS A 222 -5.58 -0.62 -17.57
CA HIS A 222 -4.48 -0.18 -16.70
C HIS A 222 -4.40 -0.97 -15.36
N HIS A 223 -5.54 -1.28 -14.76
CA HIS A 223 -5.63 -2.06 -13.52
C HIS A 223 -5.64 -3.59 -13.70
N GLY A 224 -5.60 -4.08 -14.94
CA GLY A 224 -5.60 -5.51 -15.24
C GLY A 224 -4.23 -6.17 -15.04
N CYS A 225 -4.21 -7.41 -14.58
CA CYS A 225 -2.99 -8.22 -14.46
C CYS A 225 -2.84 -9.32 -15.54
N ASN A 226 -3.76 -9.39 -16.51
CA ASN A 226 -3.61 -10.14 -17.76
C ASN A 226 -2.37 -9.64 -18.52
N LEU A 227 -1.70 -10.50 -19.29
CA LEU A 227 -0.40 -10.15 -19.89
C LEU A 227 -0.46 -8.93 -20.83
N TYR A 228 -1.60 -8.69 -21.51
CA TYR A 228 -1.77 -7.54 -22.40
C TYR A 228 -2.00 -6.21 -21.64
N CYS A 229 -2.51 -6.28 -20.42
CA CYS A 229 -2.78 -5.12 -19.56
C CYS A 229 -1.52 -4.55 -18.89
N LEU A 230 -0.50 -5.39 -18.68
CA LEU A 230 0.72 -5.00 -17.96
C LEU A 230 1.50 -3.91 -18.70
N ASP A 231 1.88 -2.88 -17.95
CA ASP A 231 2.67 -1.73 -18.39
C ASP A 231 1.99 -0.84 -19.46
N LYS A 232 0.68 -0.58 -19.30
CA LYS A 232 -0.18 0.18 -20.24
C LYS A 232 -0.98 1.33 -19.60
N ASN A 233 -1.47 2.23 -20.45
CA ASN A 233 -2.50 3.25 -20.17
C ASN A 233 -2.21 4.11 -18.91
N TYR A 234 -1.10 4.85 -18.94
CA TYR A 234 -0.62 5.67 -17.81
C TYR A 234 -1.22 7.08 -17.73
N GLY A 235 -1.97 7.55 -18.73
CA GLY A 235 -2.52 8.91 -18.78
C GLY A 235 -3.38 9.29 -17.58
N GLY A 236 -3.33 10.55 -17.15
CA GLY A 236 -4.13 11.06 -16.03
C GLY A 236 -5.52 11.47 -16.49
N VAL A 237 -5.60 12.66 -17.10
CA VAL A 237 -6.80 13.19 -17.77
C VAL A 237 -6.79 12.82 -19.25
N LEU A 238 -5.63 12.87 -19.91
CA LEU A 238 -5.52 12.64 -21.35
C LEU A 238 -4.84 11.29 -21.64
N ILE A 239 -5.44 10.50 -22.53
CA ILE A 239 -4.86 9.24 -23.03
C ILE A 239 -3.91 9.48 -24.22
N ILE A 240 -3.83 10.72 -24.73
CA ILE A 240 -2.97 11.09 -25.86
C ILE A 240 -1.50 10.72 -25.61
N TRP A 241 -1.02 10.80 -24.36
CA TRP A 241 0.36 10.47 -24.00
C TRP A 241 0.68 9.00 -24.23
N ASP A 242 -0.26 8.10 -23.91
CA ASP A 242 -0.11 6.67 -24.19
C ASP A 242 -0.09 6.36 -25.69
N ARG A 243 -0.86 7.12 -26.49
CA ARG A 243 -0.85 7.02 -27.96
C ARG A 243 0.48 7.53 -28.54
N LEU A 244 1.00 8.64 -28.02
CA LEU A 244 2.27 9.26 -28.45
C LEU A 244 3.52 8.46 -28.04
N PHE A 245 3.51 7.83 -26.87
CA PHE A 245 4.67 7.12 -26.29
C PHE A 245 4.57 5.58 -26.36
N GLY A 246 3.61 5.04 -27.12
CA GLY A 246 3.48 3.61 -27.42
C GLY A 246 3.02 2.73 -26.25
N THR A 247 2.42 3.31 -25.21
CA THR A 247 1.91 2.60 -24.03
C THR A 247 0.40 2.40 -24.05
N PHE A 248 -0.29 2.84 -25.10
CA PHE A 248 -1.72 2.60 -25.31
C PHE A 248 -2.04 1.11 -25.50
N GLN A 249 -3.15 0.67 -24.92
CA GLN A 249 -3.76 -0.63 -25.17
C GLN A 249 -5.28 -0.53 -25.01
N GLU A 250 -6.02 -1.04 -25.99
CA GLU A 250 -7.48 -1.15 -25.91
C GLU A 250 -7.92 -2.40 -25.12
N GLU A 251 -9.10 -2.32 -24.51
CA GLU A 251 -9.75 -3.43 -23.81
C GLU A 251 -10.08 -4.55 -24.81
N GLN A 252 -9.60 -5.77 -24.53
CA GLN A 252 -9.80 -6.92 -25.41
C GLN A 252 -11.03 -7.73 -24.96
N ASN A 253 -11.52 -8.62 -25.82
CA ASN A 253 -12.60 -9.56 -25.52
C ASN A 253 -12.13 -10.73 -24.60
N GLU A 254 -11.36 -10.43 -23.56
CA GLU A 254 -10.85 -11.33 -22.51
C GLU A 254 -11.28 -10.78 -21.14
N GLU A 255 -11.65 -11.65 -20.20
CA GLU A 255 -11.99 -11.21 -18.83
C GLU A 255 -10.77 -10.58 -18.14
N ILE A 256 -10.84 -9.29 -17.81
CA ILE A 256 -9.79 -8.61 -17.05
C ILE A 256 -9.78 -9.11 -15.61
N VAL A 257 -8.64 -9.71 -15.22
CA VAL A 257 -8.35 -10.17 -13.87
C VAL A 257 -7.66 -9.03 -13.11
N TYR A 258 -8.23 -8.64 -11.97
CA TYR A 258 -7.70 -7.57 -11.12
C TYR A 258 -6.82 -8.11 -9.98
N GLY A 259 -6.21 -7.18 -9.23
CA GLY A 259 -5.23 -7.46 -8.18
C GLY A 259 -3.81 -7.64 -8.73
N LEU A 260 -2.85 -7.88 -7.84
CA LEU A 260 -1.45 -8.03 -8.27
C LEU A 260 -1.22 -9.34 -9.04
N VAL A 261 -0.24 -9.35 -9.95
CA VAL A 261 0.18 -10.54 -10.73
C VAL A 261 0.38 -11.75 -9.80
N VAL A 262 1.18 -11.57 -8.74
CA VAL A 262 1.21 -12.45 -7.57
C VAL A 262 0.42 -11.75 -6.47
N ASN A 263 -0.83 -12.17 -6.25
CA ASN A 263 -1.71 -11.49 -5.31
C ASN A 263 -1.40 -11.81 -3.84
N VAL A 264 -1.92 -10.98 -2.93
CA VAL A 264 -1.60 -11.03 -1.51
C VAL A 264 -2.89 -11.12 -0.67
N GLU A 265 -3.02 -12.23 0.06
CA GLU A 265 -4.18 -12.58 0.89
C GLU A 265 -4.25 -11.75 2.19
N SER A 266 -4.47 -10.43 2.07
CA SER A 266 -4.53 -9.53 3.22
C SER A 266 -5.37 -8.27 3.00
N PHE A 267 -6.21 -7.97 4.00
CA PHE A 267 -6.98 -6.72 4.14
C PHE A 267 -6.37 -5.76 5.19
N ASN A 268 -5.13 -6.01 5.60
CA ASN A 268 -4.41 -5.20 6.57
C ASN A 268 -3.74 -4.01 5.86
N ALA A 269 -4.37 -2.83 5.94
CA ALA A 269 -3.92 -1.63 5.23
C ALA A 269 -2.48 -1.20 5.56
N VAL A 270 -2.01 -1.38 6.80
CA VAL A 270 -0.62 -1.05 7.18
C VAL A 270 0.36 -2.07 6.58
N TYR A 271 0.00 -3.35 6.55
CA TYR A 271 0.80 -4.38 5.90
C TYR A 271 0.91 -4.16 4.39
N LEU A 272 -0.19 -3.80 3.72
CA LEU A 272 -0.23 -3.52 2.28
C LEU A 272 0.73 -2.38 1.85
N GLN A 273 0.94 -1.37 2.71
CA GLN A 273 1.91 -0.28 2.47
C GLN A 273 3.38 -0.72 2.52
N ILE A 274 3.71 -1.86 3.15
CA ILE A 274 5.09 -2.20 3.57
C ILE A 274 5.60 -3.52 2.97
N PHE A 275 4.73 -4.51 2.73
CA PHE A 275 5.17 -5.86 2.36
C PHE A 275 6.00 -5.89 1.06
N TYR A 276 5.64 -5.06 0.06
CA TYR A 276 6.32 -5.06 -1.22
C TYR A 276 7.72 -4.45 -1.12
N LEU A 277 7.88 -3.37 -0.35
CA LEU A 277 9.20 -2.80 -0.01
C LEU A 277 10.09 -3.83 0.69
N LYS A 278 9.53 -4.65 1.59
CA LYS A 278 10.25 -5.76 2.24
C LYS A 278 10.69 -6.84 1.23
N ASN A 279 9.89 -7.11 0.21
CA ASN A 279 10.24 -8.05 -0.86
C ASN A 279 11.28 -7.47 -1.84
N LEU A 280 11.19 -6.18 -2.17
CA LEU A 280 12.18 -5.43 -2.94
C LEU A 280 13.58 -5.47 -2.27
N ILE A 281 13.63 -5.16 -0.96
CA ILE A 281 14.87 -5.21 -0.17
C ILE A 281 15.44 -6.64 -0.14
N LYS A 282 14.60 -7.67 0.05
CA LYS A 282 15.03 -9.08 -0.06
C LYS A 282 15.63 -9.40 -1.43
N LYS A 283 14.94 -9.04 -2.53
CA LYS A 283 15.41 -9.25 -3.92
C LYS A 283 16.77 -8.58 -4.15
N SER A 284 16.99 -7.39 -3.59
CA SER A 284 18.28 -6.70 -3.65
C SER A 284 19.35 -7.45 -2.84
N ILE A 285 19.07 -7.80 -1.58
CA ILE A 285 20.03 -8.52 -0.72
C ILE A 285 20.47 -9.85 -1.36
N SER A 286 19.58 -10.58 -2.04
CA SER A 286 19.91 -11.82 -2.76
C SER A 286 20.74 -11.66 -4.06
N MET A 287 21.03 -10.44 -4.52
CA MET A 287 21.90 -10.23 -5.68
C MET A 287 23.39 -10.42 -5.36
N ASN A 288 24.17 -10.94 -6.31
CA ASN A 288 25.59 -11.22 -6.10
C ASN A 288 26.47 -9.96 -6.17
N THR A 289 26.20 -9.02 -7.09
CA THR A 289 27.02 -7.80 -7.27
C THR A 289 26.35 -6.56 -6.67
N TRP A 290 27.14 -5.55 -6.30
CA TRP A 290 26.61 -4.25 -5.87
C TRP A 290 25.82 -3.53 -6.99
N ALA A 291 26.26 -3.67 -8.24
CA ALA A 291 25.53 -3.13 -9.39
C ALA A 291 24.11 -3.73 -9.50
N ASP A 292 23.99 -5.05 -9.33
CA ASP A 292 22.69 -5.72 -9.32
C ASP A 292 21.84 -5.34 -8.09
N LYS A 293 22.46 -5.17 -6.91
CA LYS A 293 21.79 -4.71 -5.68
C LYS A 293 21.07 -3.37 -5.88
N PHE A 294 21.73 -2.40 -6.51
CA PHE A 294 21.12 -1.11 -6.83
C PHE A 294 20.16 -1.20 -8.03
N ALA A 295 20.50 -1.98 -9.07
CA ALA A 295 19.65 -2.18 -10.24
C ALA A 295 18.27 -2.75 -9.90
N VAL A 296 18.16 -3.58 -8.84
CA VAL A 296 16.86 -4.07 -8.33
C VAL A 296 15.89 -2.96 -7.95
N PHE A 297 16.35 -1.77 -7.53
CA PHE A 297 15.48 -0.63 -7.19
C PHE A 297 15.08 0.20 -8.42
N TRP A 298 16.01 0.40 -9.36
CA TRP A 298 15.83 1.34 -10.48
C TRP A 298 15.24 0.71 -11.76
N LYS A 299 15.47 -0.58 -11.98
CA LYS A 299 14.91 -1.32 -13.13
C LYS A 299 13.48 -1.79 -12.83
N GLY A 300 12.79 -2.35 -13.82
CA GLY A 300 11.38 -2.76 -13.68
C GLY A 300 11.19 -3.98 -12.76
N PRO A 301 9.96 -4.23 -12.25
CA PRO A 301 9.69 -5.33 -11.32
C PRO A 301 10.15 -6.71 -11.82
N SER A 302 9.94 -7.00 -13.12
CA SER A 302 10.33 -8.25 -13.79
C SER A 302 11.81 -8.31 -14.20
N TRP A 303 12.65 -7.36 -13.80
CA TRP A 303 14.08 -7.37 -14.11
C TRP A 303 14.87 -8.46 -13.35
N PHE A 304 15.90 -9.01 -13.99
CA PHE A 304 16.87 -9.98 -13.47
C PHE A 304 18.27 -9.71 -14.10
N PRO A 305 19.39 -10.09 -13.46
CA PRO A 305 20.74 -9.91 -14.01
C PRO A 305 20.90 -10.45 -15.44
N GLY A 306 21.52 -9.66 -16.33
CA GLY A 306 21.59 -9.96 -17.77
C GLY A 306 20.32 -9.65 -18.59
N GLY A 307 19.17 -9.43 -17.95
CA GLY A 307 17.92 -9.05 -18.62
C GLY A 307 17.83 -7.55 -18.97
N PRO A 308 17.03 -7.17 -19.99
CA PRO A 308 16.75 -5.78 -20.37
C PRO A 308 15.89 -5.06 -19.30
N ARG A 309 15.85 -3.72 -19.31
CA ARG A 309 15.42 -2.86 -18.19
C ARG A 309 14.10 -3.27 -17.50
N LEU A 310 13.10 -3.71 -18.25
CA LEU A 310 11.76 -4.05 -17.73
C LEU A 310 11.55 -5.56 -17.51
N GLY A 311 12.55 -6.39 -17.77
CA GLY A 311 12.38 -7.82 -17.98
C GLY A 311 11.94 -8.15 -19.41
N LEU A 312 11.47 -9.37 -19.63
CA LEU A 312 10.93 -9.84 -20.92
C LEU A 312 9.56 -10.48 -20.68
N ASP A 313 8.58 -10.22 -21.54
CA ASP A 313 7.19 -10.69 -21.34
C ASP A 313 7.07 -12.23 -21.34
N LYS A 314 7.99 -12.93 -22.00
CA LYS A 314 8.11 -14.41 -21.93
C LYS A 314 8.42 -14.95 -20.52
N PHE A 315 8.86 -14.09 -19.59
CA PHE A 315 9.11 -14.41 -18.19
C PHE A 315 8.11 -13.72 -17.24
N LYS A 316 7.15 -12.93 -17.75
CA LYS A 316 6.01 -12.46 -16.95
C LYS A 316 5.01 -13.62 -16.76
N ILE A 317 4.40 -13.70 -15.59
CA ILE A 317 3.40 -14.74 -15.29
C ILE A 317 2.14 -14.43 -16.10
N LYS A 318 1.71 -15.37 -16.94
CA LYS A 318 0.39 -15.33 -17.58
C LYS A 318 -0.69 -15.61 -16.53
N VAL A 319 -1.21 -14.56 -15.91
CA VAL A 319 -2.32 -14.68 -14.96
C VAL A 319 -3.56 -15.22 -15.69
N LYS A 320 -4.26 -16.14 -15.03
CA LYS A 320 -5.57 -16.65 -15.45
C LYS A 320 -6.64 -16.18 -14.45
N PRO A 321 -7.94 -16.17 -14.83
CA PRO A 321 -9.03 -16.03 -13.88
C PRO A 321 -8.85 -16.98 -12.68
N ARG A 322 -9.01 -16.44 -11.47
CA ARG A 322 -8.66 -17.08 -10.20
C ARG A 322 -9.72 -16.78 -9.14
N THR A 323 -9.81 -17.64 -8.13
CA THR A 323 -10.72 -17.42 -6.99
C THR A 323 -10.28 -16.18 -6.20
N ILE A 324 -11.13 -15.15 -6.23
CA ILE A 324 -10.99 -13.91 -5.45
C ILE A 324 -10.90 -14.23 -3.95
N TYR A 325 -9.96 -13.60 -3.24
CA TYR A 325 -9.73 -13.79 -1.82
C TYR A 325 -10.86 -13.17 -0.98
N ASP A 326 -11.90 -13.95 -0.67
CA ASP A 326 -13.04 -13.51 0.14
C ASP A 326 -13.27 -14.42 1.37
N PRO A 327 -12.41 -14.31 2.42
CA PRO A 327 -12.50 -15.16 3.60
C PRO A 327 -13.81 -14.94 4.37
N TYR A 328 -14.45 -16.03 4.77
CA TYR A 328 -15.72 -15.96 5.50
C TYR A 328 -15.57 -15.24 6.85
N ILE A 329 -16.39 -14.20 7.03
CA ILE A 329 -16.53 -13.46 8.29
C ILE A 329 -17.99 -13.45 8.74
N SER A 330 -18.21 -13.72 10.03
CA SER A 330 -19.54 -13.85 10.61
C SER A 330 -20.30 -12.51 10.64
N LYS A 331 -21.63 -12.56 10.80
CA LYS A 331 -22.48 -11.35 10.93
C LYS A 331 -21.98 -10.43 12.05
N ILE A 332 -21.54 -11.00 13.19
CA ILE A 332 -21.00 -10.25 14.33
C ILE A 332 -19.67 -9.58 13.97
N GLN A 333 -18.77 -10.28 13.28
CA GLN A 333 -17.51 -9.69 12.81
C GLN A 333 -17.74 -8.56 11.80
N LYS A 334 -18.71 -8.71 10.87
CA LYS A 334 -19.11 -7.63 9.95
C LYS A 334 -19.60 -6.40 10.69
N ILE A 335 -20.51 -6.56 11.66
CA ILE A 335 -21.01 -5.46 12.50
C ILE A 335 -19.87 -4.78 13.27
N TYR A 336 -19.00 -5.56 13.92
CA TYR A 336 -17.84 -5.04 14.65
C TYR A 336 -16.89 -4.24 13.75
N ILE A 337 -16.54 -4.76 12.58
CA ILE A 337 -15.68 -4.07 11.60
C ILE A 337 -16.34 -2.76 11.14
N SER A 338 -17.64 -2.76 10.82
CA SER A 338 -18.36 -1.56 10.40
C SER A 338 -18.44 -0.51 11.51
N VAL A 339 -18.69 -0.90 12.76
CA VAL A 339 -18.72 0.03 13.91
C VAL A 339 -17.34 0.61 14.19
N GLN A 340 -16.29 -0.22 14.19
CA GLN A 340 -14.91 0.25 14.36
C GLN A 340 -14.51 1.21 13.25
N PHE A 341 -14.75 0.84 11.99
CA PHE A 341 -14.48 1.71 10.84
C PHE A 341 -15.25 3.04 10.93
N LEU A 342 -16.53 3.02 11.30
CA LEU A 342 -17.33 4.24 11.50
C LEU A 342 -16.77 5.14 12.61
N MET A 343 -16.26 4.57 13.72
CA MET A 343 -15.61 5.36 14.77
C MET A 343 -14.33 6.05 14.27
N VAL A 344 -13.46 5.34 13.53
CA VAL A 344 -12.25 5.96 12.94
C VAL A 344 -12.65 7.00 11.89
N LEU A 345 -13.69 6.76 11.08
CA LEU A 345 -14.19 7.71 10.07
C LEU A 345 -14.74 8.99 10.72
N LEU A 346 -15.52 8.86 11.79
CA LEU A 346 -16.02 10.00 12.58
C LEU A 346 -14.90 10.75 13.30
N ASN A 347 -13.80 10.09 13.69
CA ASN A 347 -12.62 10.76 14.22
C ASN A 347 -11.79 11.44 13.13
N HIS A 348 -11.60 10.83 11.96
CA HIS A 348 -10.96 11.44 10.80
C HIS A 348 -11.73 12.68 10.32
N TYR A 349 -13.07 12.65 10.31
CA TYR A 349 -13.88 13.82 10.00
C TYR A 349 -13.67 15.02 10.94
N LYS A 350 -13.23 14.81 12.19
CA LYS A 350 -12.89 15.90 13.12
C LYS A 350 -11.64 16.67 12.69
N LEU A 351 -10.68 16.05 12.01
CA LEU A 351 -9.45 16.71 11.52
C LEU A 351 -9.77 17.99 10.72
N TYR A 352 -10.79 17.93 9.86
CA TYR A 352 -11.23 19.05 9.02
C TYR A 352 -11.97 20.18 9.76
N LYS A 353 -12.18 20.05 11.08
CA LYS A 353 -12.86 21.05 11.93
C LYS A 353 -12.07 21.44 13.18
N SER A 354 -11.02 20.69 13.50
CA SER A 354 -10.13 20.96 14.62
C SER A 354 -9.22 22.16 14.36
N GLN A 355 -8.91 22.92 15.41
CA GLN A 355 -7.76 23.85 15.38
C GLN A 355 -6.45 23.06 15.33
N TYR A 356 -5.37 23.66 14.84
CA TYR A 356 -4.10 22.99 14.48
C TYR A 356 -3.57 21.99 15.53
N TYR A 357 -3.57 22.35 16.82
CA TYR A 357 -3.14 21.44 17.90
C TYR A 357 -4.02 20.18 18.02
N GLU A 358 -5.33 20.35 17.85
CA GLU A 358 -6.30 19.25 17.86
C GLU A 358 -6.28 18.41 16.58
N VAL A 359 -5.84 18.98 15.44
CA VAL A 359 -5.51 18.20 14.24
C VAL A 359 -4.35 17.26 14.55
N VAL A 360 -3.27 17.74 15.18
CA VAL A 360 -2.11 16.92 15.54
C VAL A 360 -2.51 15.78 16.49
N ARG A 361 -3.23 16.10 17.57
CA ARG A 361 -3.70 15.08 18.54
C ARG A 361 -4.62 14.04 17.89
N THR A 362 -5.61 14.48 17.13
CA THR A 362 -6.58 13.59 16.47
C THR A 362 -5.91 12.74 15.38
N GLY A 363 -4.94 13.30 14.65
CA GLY A 363 -4.24 12.61 13.58
C GLY A 363 -3.30 11.52 14.09
N LEU A 364 -2.55 11.81 15.17
CA LEU A 364 -1.74 10.80 15.86
C LEU A 364 -2.62 9.68 16.41
N HIS A 365 -3.77 10.02 17.02
CA HIS A 365 -4.73 9.04 17.49
C HIS A 365 -5.34 8.19 16.36
N ASN A 366 -5.62 8.76 15.17
CA ASN A 366 -6.05 7.99 14.01
C ASN A 366 -4.96 7.03 13.51
N ILE A 367 -3.70 7.47 13.45
CA ILE A 367 -2.56 6.60 13.10
C ILE A 367 -2.41 5.48 14.14
N ALA A 368 -2.51 5.80 15.44
CA ALA A 368 -2.52 4.82 16.52
C ALA A 368 -3.67 3.83 16.39
N LEU A 369 -4.89 4.26 16.03
CA LEU A 369 -6.03 3.37 15.77
C LEU A 369 -5.79 2.46 14.55
N PHE A 370 -5.17 2.94 13.48
CA PHE A 370 -4.79 2.10 12.34
C PHE A 370 -3.70 1.07 12.71
N LEU A 371 -2.68 1.48 13.46
CA LEU A 371 -1.64 0.58 13.96
C LEU A 371 -2.20 -0.43 14.94
N CYS A 372 -2.99 -0.01 15.94
CA CYS A 372 -3.66 -0.89 16.89
C CYS A 372 -4.63 -1.86 16.20
N ARG A 373 -5.44 -1.43 15.23
CA ARG A 373 -6.29 -2.34 14.43
C ARG A 373 -5.44 -3.37 13.67
N SER A 374 -4.33 -2.95 13.07
CA SER A 374 -3.45 -3.82 12.30
C SER A 374 -2.71 -4.82 13.19
N CYS A 375 -2.15 -4.36 14.31
CA CYS A 375 -1.50 -5.18 15.32
C CYS A 375 -2.47 -6.11 16.04
N LEU A 376 -3.72 -5.69 16.31
CA LEU A 376 -4.76 -6.57 16.84
C LEU A 376 -5.18 -7.62 15.81
N LEU A 377 -5.31 -7.28 14.53
CA LEU A 377 -5.61 -8.26 13.48
C LEU A 377 -4.49 -9.30 13.34
N GLU A 378 -3.22 -8.89 13.29
CA GLU A 378 -2.11 -9.85 13.28
C GLU A 378 -1.96 -10.61 14.59
N PHE A 379 -2.17 -9.97 15.76
CA PHE A 379 -2.16 -10.64 17.06
C PHE A 379 -3.27 -11.68 17.15
N PHE A 380 -4.50 -11.36 16.75
CA PHE A 380 -5.57 -12.35 16.70
C PHE A 380 -5.28 -13.43 15.65
N ARG A 381 -4.69 -13.11 14.49
CA ARG A 381 -4.35 -14.13 13.48
C ARG A 381 -3.24 -15.07 13.96
N PHE A 382 -2.23 -14.53 14.65
CA PHE A 382 -1.14 -15.29 15.26
C PHE A 382 -1.63 -16.09 16.47
N PHE A 383 -2.36 -15.48 17.41
CA PHE A 383 -2.92 -16.15 18.58
C PHE A 383 -3.89 -17.24 18.16
N TRP A 384 -4.81 -16.99 17.22
CA TRP A 384 -5.76 -17.98 16.72
C TRP A 384 -5.05 -19.13 16.02
N LYS A 385 -4.06 -18.85 15.13
CA LYS A 385 -3.26 -19.91 14.50
C LYS A 385 -2.46 -20.72 15.52
N SER A 386 -1.82 -20.07 16.48
CA SER A 386 -1.05 -20.73 17.55
C SER A 386 -1.96 -21.53 18.49
N PHE A 387 -3.14 -21.01 18.82
CA PHE A 387 -4.17 -21.68 19.61
C PHE A 387 -4.69 -22.93 18.90
N TRP A 388 -5.04 -22.85 17.60
CA TRP A 388 -5.51 -24.02 16.86
C TRP A 388 -4.39 -25.04 16.62
N ASN A 389 -3.16 -24.62 16.32
CA ASN A 389 -2.00 -25.51 16.26
C ASN A 389 -1.73 -26.21 17.61
N TRP A 390 -1.85 -25.48 18.72
CA TRP A 390 -1.75 -26.03 20.07
C TRP A 390 -2.90 -26.98 20.38
N LEU A 391 -4.13 -26.65 19.97
CA LEU A 391 -5.31 -27.50 20.17
C LEU A 391 -5.15 -28.82 19.40
N SER A 392 -4.79 -28.77 18.11
CA SER A 392 -4.55 -29.96 17.30
C SER A 392 -3.37 -30.80 17.79
N GLY A 393 -2.31 -30.15 18.30
CA GLY A 393 -1.18 -30.85 18.92
C GLY A 393 -1.54 -31.52 20.26
N SER A 394 -2.39 -30.88 21.06
CA SER A 394 -2.80 -31.38 22.39
C SER A 394 -3.85 -32.49 22.31
N PHE A 395 -4.79 -32.41 21.36
CA PHE A 395 -5.78 -33.48 21.14
C PHE A 395 -5.17 -34.79 20.60
N LEU A 396 -3.95 -34.74 20.05
CA LEU A 396 -3.21 -35.94 19.62
C LEU A 396 -2.42 -36.64 20.73
N SER A 397 -2.38 -36.11 21.97
CA SER A 397 -1.51 -36.66 23.03
C SER A 397 -2.16 -36.90 24.40
N ILE A 398 -3.45 -36.56 24.62
CA ILE A 398 -4.06 -36.69 25.95
C ILE A 398 -5.44 -37.37 25.93
N GLY A 399 -5.44 -38.66 26.24
CA GLY A 399 -6.61 -39.29 26.88
C GLY A 399 -6.70 -38.90 28.37
N ASN A 400 -7.91 -38.93 28.93
CA ASN A 400 -8.19 -38.73 30.36
C ASN A 400 -7.86 -37.35 30.96
N LEU A 401 -8.43 -36.27 30.40
CA LEU A 401 -8.56 -34.97 31.10
C LEU A 401 -10.03 -34.51 31.20
N ASP A 402 -10.48 -34.17 32.42
CA ASP A 402 -11.78 -33.54 32.65
C ASP A 402 -11.75 -32.05 32.27
N LEU A 403 -12.35 -31.74 31.14
CA LEU A 403 -12.47 -30.39 30.57
C LEU A 403 -13.23 -29.40 31.48
N ARG A 404 -14.06 -29.86 32.43
CA ARG A 404 -14.88 -28.98 33.28
C ARG A 404 -14.05 -28.12 34.23
N ASN A 405 -12.99 -28.68 34.81
CA ASN A 405 -12.10 -27.95 35.70
C ASN A 405 -11.18 -26.99 34.94
N VAL A 406 -10.71 -27.38 33.75
CA VAL A 406 -9.91 -26.49 32.87
C VAL A 406 -10.74 -25.26 32.47
N PHE A 407 -11.99 -25.44 32.04
CA PHE A 407 -12.87 -24.32 31.69
C PHE A 407 -13.15 -23.38 32.87
N ARG A 408 -13.39 -23.90 34.08
CA ARG A 408 -13.63 -23.07 35.27
C ARG A 408 -12.42 -22.22 35.65
N SER A 409 -11.22 -22.81 35.65
CA SER A 409 -9.99 -22.11 36.04
C SER A 409 -9.54 -21.05 35.01
N VAL A 410 -9.75 -21.29 33.72
CA VAL A 410 -9.25 -20.39 32.65
C VAL A 410 -10.25 -19.28 32.29
N VAL A 411 -11.57 -19.50 32.38
CA VAL A 411 -12.57 -18.54 31.87
C VAL A 411 -12.96 -17.45 32.88
N LEU A 412 -12.94 -17.74 34.19
CA LEU A 412 -13.34 -16.75 35.21
C LEU A 412 -12.47 -15.47 35.26
N PRO A 413 -11.12 -15.53 35.13
CA PRO A 413 -10.27 -14.33 35.16
C PRO A 413 -10.58 -13.32 34.05
N PHE A 414 -11.06 -13.76 32.88
CA PHE A 414 -11.25 -12.89 31.71
C PHE A 414 -12.34 -11.82 31.89
N LYS A 415 -13.30 -12.01 32.81
CA LYS A 415 -14.31 -10.97 33.09
C LYS A 415 -13.73 -9.72 33.76
N PHE A 416 -12.63 -9.82 34.51
CA PHE A 416 -11.96 -8.65 35.10
C PHE A 416 -10.99 -7.96 34.13
N LEU A 417 -10.40 -8.69 33.18
CA LEU A 417 -9.50 -8.12 32.18
C LEU A 417 -10.22 -7.12 31.25
N HIS A 418 -11.48 -7.40 30.91
CA HIS A 418 -12.26 -6.53 30.02
C HIS A 418 -12.56 -5.14 30.62
N VAL A 419 -12.69 -5.05 31.96
CA VAL A 419 -12.95 -3.78 32.67
C VAL A 419 -11.68 -2.97 32.92
N ARG A 420 -10.49 -3.62 32.99
CA ARG A 420 -9.22 -2.89 33.16
C ARG A 420 -8.54 -2.49 31.84
N LEU A 421 -8.82 -3.19 30.73
CA LEU A 421 -8.28 -2.80 29.42
C LEU A 421 -8.96 -1.57 28.79
N SER A 422 -10.17 -1.18 29.22
CA SER A 422 -10.82 0.06 28.76
C SER A 422 -10.08 1.32 29.23
N ASN A 423 -9.47 1.30 30.41
CA ASN A 423 -8.72 2.44 30.97
C ASN A 423 -7.24 2.44 30.56
N ALA A 424 -6.71 1.34 30.02
CA ALA A 424 -5.37 1.32 29.41
C ALA A 424 -5.29 2.14 28.10
N TYR A 425 -6.43 2.48 27.51
CA TYR A 425 -6.56 3.05 26.16
C TYR A 425 -6.24 4.56 26.03
N TYR A 426 -5.83 5.24 27.10
CA TYR A 426 -5.52 6.68 27.09
C TYR A 426 -4.21 7.07 27.78
N LEU A 427 -3.66 6.24 28.68
CA LEU A 427 -2.52 6.65 29.51
C LEU A 427 -1.17 6.63 28.77
N VAL A 428 -0.99 5.73 27.79
CA VAL A 428 0.28 5.61 27.06
C VAL A 428 0.46 6.69 25.98
N ASP A 429 -0.63 7.13 25.32
CA ASP A 429 -0.65 8.24 24.34
C ASP A 429 -0.08 9.56 24.91
N LEU A 430 -0.17 9.74 26.24
CA LEU A 430 0.12 11.02 26.91
C LEU A 430 1.56 11.15 27.40
N PHE A 431 2.15 10.07 27.96
CA PHE A 431 3.47 10.16 28.62
C PHE A 431 4.63 10.46 27.68
N TYR A 432 4.67 9.87 26.48
CA TYR A 432 5.75 10.12 25.53
C TYR A 432 5.68 11.54 24.94
N SER A 433 4.46 12.02 24.70
CA SER A 433 4.16 13.38 24.21
C SER A 433 4.63 14.47 25.20
N LEU A 434 4.51 14.22 26.51
CA LEU A 434 4.99 15.13 27.57
C LEU A 434 6.53 15.25 27.62
N PHE A 435 7.26 14.17 27.36
CA PHE A 435 8.72 14.14 27.55
C PHE A 435 9.48 15.06 26.58
N VAL A 436 8.91 15.33 25.40
CA VAL A 436 9.51 16.20 24.38
C VAL A 436 9.32 17.69 24.69
N VAL A 437 8.18 18.07 25.30
CA VAL A 437 7.86 19.47 25.65
C VAL A 437 8.77 20.01 26.77
N ILE A 438 9.24 19.14 27.66
CA ILE A 438 10.14 19.45 28.78
C ILE A 438 11.50 20.01 28.32
N ARG A 439 11.91 19.82 27.04
CA ARG A 439 13.21 20.25 26.54
C ARG A 439 13.28 21.71 26.07
N SER A 440 12.37 22.58 26.49
CA SER A 440 12.37 24.01 26.14
C SER A 440 12.45 24.93 27.37
N ARG A 441 13.45 25.84 27.37
CA ARG A 441 13.83 26.83 28.41
C ARG A 441 14.52 26.26 29.67
N ILE A 442 15.82 26.53 29.81
CA ILE A 442 16.52 27.03 31.02
C ILE A 442 17.97 27.41 30.64
N VAL A 443 18.24 28.72 30.70
CA VAL A 443 19.53 29.47 30.77
C VAL A 443 19.07 30.84 31.33
N PRO A 444 19.66 31.43 32.40
CA PRO A 444 21.11 31.55 32.63
C PRO A 444 21.63 31.24 34.06
N LEU A 445 22.95 31.36 34.18
CA LEU A 445 23.79 31.51 35.40
C LEU A 445 23.67 32.95 35.98
N PRO A 446 24.30 33.35 37.12
CA PRO A 446 25.41 32.70 37.83
C PRO A 446 25.35 32.68 39.39
N HIS A 447 26.34 32.03 40.04
CA HIS A 447 27.34 32.68 40.90
C HIS A 447 28.45 31.69 41.36
N GLU A 448 29.66 32.21 41.54
CA GLU A 448 30.90 31.55 42.02
C GLU A 448 31.08 31.71 43.56
N PRO A 449 32.08 31.11 44.28
CA PRO A 449 33.46 30.76 43.83
C PRO A 449 34.15 29.45 44.37
N VAL A 450 34.83 28.73 43.45
CA VAL A 450 36.14 27.98 43.48
C VAL A 450 36.64 27.12 44.71
N PRO A 451 37.62 26.17 44.56
CA PRO A 451 37.83 24.98 45.41
C PRO A 451 39.09 25.09 46.34
N PRO A 452 40.00 24.09 46.58
CA PRO A 452 40.76 23.30 45.58
C PRO A 452 41.08 21.80 45.91
N SER A 453 41.72 21.12 44.94
CA SER A 453 42.73 20.02 44.99
C SER A 453 42.80 18.97 46.15
N ASN A 454 42.79 17.66 45.81
CA ASN A 454 44.00 16.80 45.78
C ASN A 454 43.77 15.34 45.32
N GLU A 455 44.88 14.71 44.90
CA GLU A 455 45.25 13.26 44.82
C GLU A 455 44.25 12.21 44.24
N LEU A 456 44.54 11.32 43.28
CA LEU A 456 45.74 10.56 42.81
C LEU A 456 45.83 9.11 43.35
N LEU A 457 45.71 8.15 42.42
CA LEU A 457 46.21 6.75 42.41
C LEU A 457 45.88 5.75 43.55
N CYS A 458 45.34 4.60 43.11
CA CYS A 458 45.67 3.23 43.55
C CYS A 458 45.64 2.86 45.05
N LYS A 459 44.45 2.46 45.52
CA LYS A 459 44.14 1.43 46.55
C LYS A 459 42.60 1.22 46.50
N LEU A 460 41.99 0.04 46.62
CA LEU A 460 42.40 -1.24 47.23
C LEU A 460 41.95 -2.47 46.40
N PHE A 461 42.59 -3.62 46.67
CA PHE A 461 42.21 -5.02 46.35
C PHE A 461 42.19 -5.51 44.89
N PRO A 462 43.28 -6.18 44.45
CA PRO A 462 43.30 -7.05 43.27
C PRO A 462 43.04 -8.54 43.62
N GLY A 463 42.70 -9.34 42.61
CA GLY A 463 42.97 -10.79 42.59
C GLY A 463 41.77 -11.73 42.68
N LEU A 464 41.46 -12.40 41.56
CA LEU A 464 40.85 -13.73 41.50
C LEU A 464 41.23 -14.36 40.14
N GLN A 465 41.41 -15.69 40.09
CA GLN A 465 42.16 -16.36 39.02
C GLN A 465 41.29 -17.09 37.97
N SER A 466 41.94 -17.34 36.84
CA SER A 466 41.51 -17.94 35.58
C SER A 466 41.39 -19.49 35.63
N PRO A 467 41.31 -20.24 34.49
CA PRO A 467 40.60 -20.07 33.20
C PRO A 467 39.79 -21.32 32.79
N LEU A 468 39.13 -21.33 31.60
CA LEU A 468 39.06 -22.55 30.76
C LEU A 468 38.68 -22.28 29.28
N VAL A 469 39.62 -22.49 28.35
CA VAL A 469 39.39 -22.57 26.88
C VAL A 469 40.41 -23.54 26.27
N LYS A 470 39.97 -24.50 25.43
CA LYS A 470 40.81 -25.26 24.49
C LYS A 470 39.98 -25.88 23.35
N THR A 471 40.63 -26.24 22.24
CA THR A 471 40.05 -26.59 20.93
C THR A 471 40.47 -27.98 20.44
N MET A 472 39.71 -28.60 19.50
CA MET A 472 40.24 -29.53 18.48
C MET A 472 39.29 -29.80 17.27
N LYS A 473 39.59 -30.80 16.40
CA LYS A 473 39.23 -30.84 14.96
C LYS A 473 38.60 -32.18 14.45
N HIS A 474 37.98 -32.09 13.25
CA HIS A 474 37.82 -33.10 12.13
C HIS A 474 37.02 -34.42 12.30
N HIS A 475 36.29 -34.78 11.22
CA HIS A 475 36.37 -36.10 10.53
C HIS A 475 35.70 -36.06 9.11
N HIS A 476 35.71 -37.18 8.37
CA HIS A 476 35.32 -37.37 6.93
C HIS A 476 34.32 -38.55 6.75
N HIS A 477 33.48 -38.54 5.70
CA HIS A 477 33.45 -39.56 4.60
C HIS A 477 32.28 -39.42 3.58
N ASP A 478 32.31 -40.29 2.55
CA ASP A 478 31.57 -40.28 1.27
C ASP A 478 30.31 -41.18 1.24
N LEU A 479 29.52 -41.14 0.16
CA LEU A 479 29.10 -42.31 -0.65
C LEU A 479 28.33 -41.94 -1.94
N ASN A 480 28.09 -42.92 -2.84
CA ASN A 480 27.64 -42.76 -4.23
C ASN A 480 26.32 -43.52 -4.58
N ASP A 481 25.73 -43.10 -5.71
CA ASP A 481 25.10 -43.93 -6.78
C ASP A 481 23.56 -44.20 -6.84
N ARG A 482 23.06 -44.23 -8.10
CA ARG A 482 21.85 -44.91 -8.68
C ARG A 482 20.39 -44.41 -8.53
N SER A 483 19.90 -43.82 -9.64
CA SER A 483 18.67 -44.14 -10.43
C SER A 483 17.27 -44.32 -9.79
N CYS A 484 16.26 -43.60 -10.31
CA CYS A 484 15.21 -44.16 -11.21
C CYS A 484 14.13 -43.16 -11.70
N THR A 485 13.57 -43.45 -12.89
CA THR A 485 12.22 -43.14 -13.46
C THR A 485 11.56 -41.75 -13.33
N PHE A 486 11.04 -41.25 -14.46
CA PHE A 486 10.08 -40.12 -14.53
C PHE A 486 8.63 -40.54 -14.22
N SER A 487 7.90 -39.67 -13.53
CA SER A 487 6.44 -39.50 -13.65
C SER A 487 6.11 -38.00 -13.52
N GLU A 488 4.98 -37.55 -14.06
CA GLU A 488 4.64 -36.12 -14.14
C GLU A 488 4.17 -35.56 -12.79
N ASP A 489 4.91 -34.59 -12.22
CA ASP A 489 4.54 -33.88 -10.99
C ASP A 489 4.96 -32.39 -11.07
N CYS A 490 4.14 -31.50 -10.50
CA CYS A 490 4.35 -30.05 -10.56
C CYS A 490 5.37 -29.57 -9.51
N HIS A 491 6.64 -29.46 -9.88
CA HIS A 491 7.71 -29.02 -8.98
C HIS A 491 7.82 -27.50 -8.78
N TYR A 492 7.93 -27.07 -7.52
CA TYR A 492 8.41 -25.74 -7.14
C TYR A 492 9.90 -25.80 -6.81
N TYR A 493 10.73 -25.06 -7.56
CA TYR A 493 12.19 -25.05 -7.38
C TYR A 493 12.64 -23.94 -6.42
N TYR A 494 13.27 -24.32 -5.31
CA TYR A 494 14.02 -23.38 -4.46
C TYR A 494 15.52 -23.49 -4.76
N TRP A 495 16.16 -22.34 -5.06
CA TRP A 495 17.58 -22.26 -5.38
C TRP A 495 18.40 -21.71 -4.21
N ASN A 496 19.44 -22.45 -3.81
CA ASN A 496 20.41 -22.02 -2.80
C ASN A 496 21.78 -21.82 -3.48
N PRO A 497 22.39 -20.62 -3.44
CA PRO A 497 23.67 -20.38 -4.10
C PRO A 497 24.89 -21.11 -3.51
N ALA A 498 24.82 -21.52 -2.23
CA ALA A 498 26.00 -22.01 -1.49
C ALA A 498 26.32 -23.49 -1.72
N ASN A 499 25.29 -24.33 -1.83
CA ASN A 499 25.40 -25.77 -2.14
C ASN A 499 24.43 -26.08 -3.27
N ARG A 500 24.88 -26.79 -4.32
CA ARG A 500 24.12 -27.08 -5.56
C ARG A 500 23.02 -28.13 -5.36
N ILE A 501 22.17 -27.96 -4.36
CA ILE A 501 21.11 -28.87 -3.97
C ILE A 501 19.76 -28.25 -4.34
N VAL A 502 19.04 -28.91 -5.25
CA VAL A 502 17.61 -28.67 -5.46
C VAL A 502 16.85 -29.52 -4.44
N ILE A 503 16.21 -28.89 -3.47
CA ILE A 503 15.34 -29.60 -2.52
C ILE A 503 13.93 -29.66 -3.13
N SER A 504 13.52 -30.84 -3.60
CA SER A 504 12.11 -31.11 -3.90
C SER A 504 11.34 -31.24 -2.60
N VAL A 505 10.21 -30.54 -2.47
CA VAL A 505 9.30 -30.65 -1.32
C VAL A 505 7.91 -31.01 -1.84
N SER A 506 7.57 -32.29 -1.76
CA SER A 506 6.21 -32.77 -1.99
C SER A 506 5.35 -32.44 -0.78
N SER A 507 4.32 -31.60 -0.95
CA SER A 507 3.33 -31.30 0.08
C SER A 507 2.19 -32.31 0.03
N GLN A 508 2.38 -33.49 0.62
CA GLN A 508 1.28 -34.42 0.83
C GLN A 508 0.26 -33.84 1.82
N LEU A 509 -1.01 -33.83 1.42
CA LEU A 509 -2.17 -33.76 2.29
C LEU A 509 -2.87 -35.13 2.31
N PRO A 510 -3.62 -35.48 3.37
CA PRO A 510 -3.75 -36.87 3.80
C PRO A 510 -4.59 -37.75 2.87
N GLN A 511 -4.22 -39.03 2.85
CA GLN A 511 -4.90 -40.08 2.10
C GLN A 511 -6.37 -40.25 2.55
N TYR A 512 -7.30 -40.21 1.60
CA TYR A 512 -8.53 -40.99 1.68
C TYR A 512 -8.32 -42.29 0.91
N SER A 513 -8.62 -43.43 1.54
CA SER A 513 -8.43 -44.75 0.97
C SER A 513 -9.55 -45.10 -0.02
N LEU A 514 -9.20 -45.25 -1.29
CA LEU A 514 -10.07 -45.79 -2.33
C LEU A 514 -9.40 -47.03 -2.96
N ASN A 515 -9.88 -48.21 -2.57
CA ASN A 515 -9.45 -49.47 -3.17
C ASN A 515 -9.98 -49.57 -4.60
N VAL A 516 -9.07 -49.59 -5.58
CA VAL A 516 -9.38 -49.95 -6.97
C VAL A 516 -8.38 -51.02 -7.41
N GLN A 517 -8.88 -52.23 -7.70
CA GLN A 517 -8.07 -53.29 -8.28
C GLN A 517 -7.85 -53.00 -9.77
N ILE A 518 -6.60 -53.13 -10.23
CA ILE A 518 -6.25 -53.06 -11.65
C ILE A 518 -5.69 -54.43 -12.06
N PRO A 519 -6.33 -55.15 -13.01
CA PRO A 519 -5.82 -56.44 -13.50
C PRO A 519 -4.65 -56.24 -14.47
N ALA A 520 -3.68 -57.15 -14.44
CA ALA A 520 -2.49 -57.08 -15.29
C ALA A 520 -2.80 -57.42 -16.76
N VAL A 521 -2.24 -56.63 -17.69
CA VAL A 521 -2.27 -56.89 -19.13
C VAL A 521 -0.83 -57.04 -19.66
N LYS A 522 -0.64 -57.92 -20.64
CA LYS A 522 0.68 -58.39 -21.09
C LYS A 522 1.41 -57.37 -21.96
N SER A 523 2.74 -57.46 -21.94
CA SER A 523 3.65 -56.70 -22.79
C SER A 523 3.58 -57.10 -24.27
N ARG A 524 3.84 -56.13 -25.16
CA ARG A 524 4.43 -56.35 -26.48
C ARG A 524 5.36 -55.18 -26.84
N THR A 525 6.52 -55.51 -27.36
CA THR A 525 7.55 -54.57 -27.81
C THR A 525 7.47 -54.37 -29.31
N GLN A 526 7.73 -53.15 -29.77
CA GLN A 526 8.32 -52.88 -31.08
C GLN A 526 8.94 -51.47 -31.07
N CYS A 527 10.15 -51.35 -31.61
CA CYS A 527 10.87 -50.10 -31.79
C CYS A 527 11.16 -49.92 -33.28
N HIS A 528 11.06 -48.71 -33.80
CA HIS A 528 11.68 -48.32 -35.06
C HIS A 528 12.06 -46.83 -35.06
N ASP A 529 13.37 -46.60 -35.10
CA ASP A 529 14.07 -45.38 -35.50
C ASP A 529 14.35 -45.48 -37.03
N PRO A 530 14.65 -44.37 -37.78
CA PRO A 530 15.66 -43.34 -37.43
C PRO A 530 15.26 -41.87 -37.62
#